data_AF-A0A167W886-F1
#
_entry.id   AF-A0A167W886-F1
#
_cell.length_a   1.000
_cell.length_b   1.000
_cell.length_c   1.000
_cell.angle_alpha   90.00
_cell.angle_beta   90.00
_cell.angle_gamma   90.00
#
_symmetry.space_group_name_H-M   'P 1'
#
loop_
_entity.id
_entity.type
_entity.pdbx_description
1 polymer ?
#
loop_
_entity_poly.entity_id
_entity_poly.type
_entity_poly.pdbx_seq_one_letter_code
_entity_poly.pdbx_strand_id
1 'polypeptide(L)'
;MAHHNEESFDRRMTVVRELIRGLGLKDTEVTPVRWTGDRPYPYNNFIYKVQLSTPALAEHFSGAAQPQRQPCTALPPTGGVSTLIVRLSNPKAGGMNNANRVENEVAAMHLARGAVAELAPAYAGVVPAIYAWKAAAGPNPVDETGFGWIMMEYLTGSPLAAEFKSFDMAGKKSVLRGMAAIFSAIQGVKLPPGVDRFGGLTINEKGDIVSGQEALQPVPGGPWPEYADVWKHQLRCELKQADNSTVVRGWQANGIRERIDRFSSGALSNVIRDGGVDMTKLALVHQDFTMGNMLYDPDDKRISGIADFDWAAATHPANEFFFTSLHDIHGSTREQESKKLQQAILTGDFGASADPGEEKHAEAWELAKTWSQAVKECGGHRASDIAGMATLEKLNNFIDLICPWQLGSGGTSAQRSAEQNAKERAHLEKAIDEMLCRWGV
;
A
#
# COMPACT_ATOMS: atom_id res chain seq x y z
N MET A 1 -18.80 -7.66 -22.67
CA MET A 1 -18.47 -6.94 -21.42
C MET A 1 -17.60 -5.77 -21.83
N ALA A 2 -17.85 -4.56 -21.35
CA ALA A 2 -16.96 -3.44 -21.67
C ALA A 2 -15.62 -3.67 -20.97
N HIS A 3 -14.52 -3.68 -21.72
CA HIS A 3 -13.17 -3.75 -21.17
C HIS A 3 -12.88 -2.40 -20.50
N HIS A 4 -13.16 -2.29 -19.19
CA HIS A 4 -13.09 -1.05 -18.40
C HIS A 4 -11.78 -0.28 -18.59
N ASN A 5 -10.70 -0.99 -18.89
CA ASN A 5 -9.38 -0.40 -19.10
C ASN A 5 -9.17 0.05 -20.55
N GLU A 6 -9.65 -0.67 -21.57
CA GLU A 6 -9.44 -0.31 -22.98
C GLU A 6 -10.13 1.00 -23.40
N GLU A 7 -11.25 1.33 -22.74
CA GLU A 7 -11.94 2.59 -22.96
C GLU A 7 -10.96 3.77 -22.84
N SER A 8 -10.98 4.69 -23.81
CA SER A 8 -10.14 5.90 -23.83
C SER A 8 -8.62 5.69 -23.94
N PHE A 9 -8.14 4.50 -24.32
CA PHE A 9 -6.70 4.24 -24.45
C PHE A 9 -5.98 5.27 -25.32
N ASP A 10 -6.52 5.59 -26.49
CA ASP A 10 -5.91 6.57 -27.40
C ASP A 10 -5.91 8.00 -26.83
N ARG A 11 -6.92 8.36 -26.02
CA ARG A 11 -6.96 9.66 -25.35
C ARG A 11 -5.89 9.76 -24.28
N ARG A 12 -5.72 8.72 -23.46
CA ARG A 12 -4.62 8.66 -22.48
C ARG A 12 -3.26 8.74 -23.16
N MET A 13 -3.10 8.04 -24.28
CA MET A 13 -1.85 8.09 -25.05
C MET A 13 -1.57 9.50 -25.60
N THR A 14 -2.62 10.19 -26.05
CA THR A 14 -2.53 11.59 -26.48
C THR A 14 -2.09 12.49 -25.33
N VAL A 15 -2.71 12.34 -24.15
CA VAL A 15 -2.33 13.08 -22.94
C VAL A 15 -0.86 12.87 -22.61
N VAL A 16 -0.36 11.63 -22.60
CA VAL A 16 1.06 11.35 -22.33
C VAL A 16 1.96 12.09 -23.32
N ARG A 17 1.67 12.04 -24.63
CA ARG A 17 2.48 12.75 -25.64
C ARG A 17 2.42 14.26 -25.50
N GLU A 18 1.27 14.81 -25.14
CA GLU A 18 1.10 16.25 -24.88
C GLU A 18 1.90 16.69 -23.66
N LEU A 19 1.94 15.88 -22.60
CA LEU A 19 2.77 16.16 -21.43
C LEU A 19 4.27 16.21 -21.79
N ILE A 20 4.76 15.27 -22.61
CA ILE A 20 6.15 15.28 -23.09
C ILE A 20 6.43 16.52 -23.95
N ARG A 21 5.53 16.84 -24.88
CA ARG A 21 5.65 18.03 -25.73
C ARG A 21 5.63 19.33 -24.92
N GLY A 22 4.84 19.38 -23.85
CA GLY A 22 4.75 20.52 -22.93
C GLY A 22 6.09 20.84 -22.24
N LEU A 23 6.96 19.84 -22.09
CA LEU A 23 8.33 20.02 -21.58
C LEU A 23 9.35 20.37 -22.69
N GLY A 24 8.90 20.60 -23.93
CA GLY A 24 9.79 20.84 -25.07
C GLY A 24 10.47 19.57 -25.59
N LEU A 25 10.05 18.39 -25.14
CA LEU A 25 10.61 17.10 -25.52
C LEU A 25 9.80 16.46 -26.65
N LYS A 26 10.37 15.41 -27.28
CA LYS A 26 9.67 14.55 -28.24
C LYS A 26 9.86 13.09 -27.86
N ASP A 27 8.79 12.31 -27.92
CA ASP A 27 8.82 10.86 -27.79
C ASP A 27 9.18 10.18 -29.13
N THR A 28 9.91 9.08 -29.07
CA THR A 28 10.09 8.13 -30.18
C THR A 28 9.13 6.94 -30.05
N GLU A 29 8.83 6.55 -28.80
CA GLU A 29 7.96 5.43 -28.49
C GLU A 29 7.27 5.67 -27.15
N VAL A 30 5.98 5.30 -27.06
CA VAL A 30 5.24 5.25 -25.81
C VAL A 30 4.56 3.89 -25.70
N THR A 31 4.94 3.13 -24.68
CA THR A 31 4.51 1.74 -24.49
C THR A 31 3.80 1.60 -23.15
N PRO A 32 2.57 1.05 -23.08
CA PRO A 32 1.94 0.75 -21.80
C PRO A 32 2.71 -0.34 -21.05
N VAL A 33 2.81 -0.21 -19.73
CA VAL A 33 3.53 -1.13 -18.84
C VAL A 33 2.53 -1.90 -17.98
N ARG A 34 2.74 -3.21 -17.80
CA ARG A 34 1.87 -4.10 -17.00
C ARG A 34 0.39 -4.05 -17.41
N TRP A 35 0.15 -3.92 -18.72
CA TRP A 35 -1.19 -3.83 -19.30
C TRP A 35 -1.72 -5.20 -19.74
N THR A 36 -2.95 -5.50 -19.37
CA THR A 36 -3.75 -6.65 -19.78
C THR A 36 -5.20 -6.18 -19.98
N GLY A 37 -5.68 -6.12 -21.23
CA GLY A 37 -6.99 -5.56 -21.58
C GLY A 37 -8.19 -6.33 -21.01
N ASP A 38 -7.97 -7.56 -20.56
CA ASP A 38 -8.96 -8.49 -20.01
C ASP A 38 -9.17 -8.36 -18.49
N ARG A 39 -8.52 -7.40 -17.81
CA ARG A 39 -8.75 -7.22 -16.36
C ARG A 39 -10.21 -6.86 -16.07
N PRO A 40 -10.88 -7.58 -15.15
CA PRO A 40 -12.29 -7.34 -14.81
C PRO A 40 -12.50 -6.07 -13.98
N TYR A 41 -11.44 -5.49 -13.43
CA TYR A 41 -11.50 -4.28 -12.60
C TYR A 41 -10.64 -3.15 -13.20
N PRO A 42 -11.02 -1.88 -12.99
CA PRO A 42 -10.21 -0.74 -13.40
C PRO A 42 -8.81 -0.77 -12.75
N TYR A 43 -7.76 -0.45 -13.51
CA TYR A 43 -6.43 -0.26 -12.94
C TYR A 43 -6.41 0.90 -11.95
N ASN A 44 -5.57 0.81 -10.92
CA ASN A 44 -5.30 1.96 -10.04
C ASN A 44 -4.64 3.09 -10.82
N ASN A 45 -3.63 2.77 -11.64
CA ASN A 45 -2.86 3.70 -12.43
C ASN A 45 -2.66 3.17 -13.85
N PHE A 46 -2.62 4.06 -14.83
CA PHE A 46 -2.15 3.76 -16.17
C PHE A 46 -0.68 4.14 -16.28
N ILE A 47 0.17 3.17 -16.60
CA ILE A 47 1.63 3.34 -16.57
C ILE A 47 2.18 3.23 -17.98
N TYR A 48 2.98 4.21 -18.38
CA TYR A 48 3.57 4.29 -19.71
C TYR A 48 5.09 4.47 -19.62
N LYS A 49 5.82 3.65 -20.36
CA LYS A 49 7.25 3.85 -20.63
C LYS A 49 7.35 4.74 -21.86
N VAL A 50 8.07 5.85 -21.73
CA VAL A 50 8.31 6.81 -22.81
C VAL A 50 9.79 6.80 -23.14
N GLN A 51 10.11 6.55 -24.41
CA GLN A 51 11.45 6.76 -24.96
C GLN A 51 11.50 8.13 -25.63
N LEU A 52 12.54 8.89 -25.35
CA LEU A 52 12.71 10.24 -25.87
C LEU A 52 13.66 10.27 -27.06
N SER A 53 13.41 11.18 -28.01
CA SER A 53 14.30 11.39 -29.15
C SER A 53 15.65 11.99 -28.75
N THR A 54 15.67 12.75 -27.66
CA THR A 54 16.84 13.39 -27.07
C THR A 54 16.75 13.28 -25.55
N PRO A 55 17.87 13.08 -24.83
CA PRO A 55 17.83 13.01 -23.38
C PRO A 55 17.22 14.26 -22.75
N ALA A 56 16.31 14.07 -21.80
CA ALA A 56 15.76 15.16 -21.01
C ALA A 56 16.77 15.62 -19.97
N LEU A 57 17.27 16.84 -20.14
CA LEU A 57 18.16 17.56 -19.24
C LEU A 57 17.39 18.33 -18.16
N ALA A 58 18.12 18.84 -17.15
CA ALA A 58 17.58 19.64 -16.05
C ALA A 58 16.75 20.85 -16.49
N GLU A 59 17.09 21.50 -17.61
CA GLU A 59 16.37 22.66 -18.17
C GLU A 59 14.95 22.34 -18.64
N HIS A 60 14.63 21.08 -18.93
CA HIS A 60 13.25 20.69 -19.27
C HIS A 60 12.35 20.65 -18.04
N PHE A 61 12.95 20.49 -16.85
CA PHE A 61 12.26 20.40 -15.56
C PHE A 61 12.53 21.60 -14.65
N SER A 62 13.23 22.63 -15.16
CA SER A 62 13.54 23.86 -14.42
C SER A 62 13.55 25.07 -15.35
N GLY A 63 13.14 26.25 -14.87
CA GLY A 63 13.18 27.50 -15.66
C GLY A 63 11.82 27.91 -16.22
N ALA A 64 11.76 28.44 -17.45
CA ALA A 64 10.54 29.06 -18.01
C ALA A 64 9.34 28.09 -18.13
N ALA A 65 9.59 26.78 -18.25
CA ALA A 65 8.55 25.74 -18.28
C ALA A 65 7.97 25.42 -16.88
N GLN A 66 8.72 25.69 -15.81
CA GLN A 66 8.31 25.56 -14.41
C GLN A 66 8.97 26.68 -13.56
N PRO A 67 8.37 27.89 -13.50
CA PRO A 67 8.97 29.06 -12.86
C PRO A 67 9.29 28.85 -11.36
N GLN A 68 8.53 27.97 -10.72
CA GLN A 68 8.83 27.41 -9.41
C GLN A 68 8.94 25.90 -9.57
N ARG A 69 10.07 25.35 -9.13
CA ARG A 69 10.29 23.90 -9.08
C ARG A 69 9.20 23.27 -8.23
N GLN A 70 8.54 22.26 -8.76
CA GLN A 70 7.52 21.54 -8.01
C GLN A 70 8.15 20.87 -6.79
N PRO A 71 7.48 20.89 -5.63
CA PRO A 71 7.99 20.27 -4.42
C PRO A 71 8.18 18.76 -4.63
N CYS A 72 9.09 18.18 -3.87
CA CYS A 72 9.41 16.74 -3.90
C CYS A 72 9.92 16.20 -5.25
N THR A 73 10.38 17.07 -6.16
CA THR A 73 11.01 16.66 -7.44
C THR A 73 12.53 16.60 -7.34
N ALA A 74 13.16 15.87 -8.25
CA ALA A 74 14.60 15.78 -8.50
C ALA A 74 14.91 16.30 -9.92
N LEU A 75 16.14 16.76 -10.14
CA LEU A 75 16.62 17.02 -11.50
C LEU A 75 17.17 15.71 -12.08
N PRO A 76 17.04 15.50 -13.42
CA PRO A 76 17.78 14.46 -14.11
C PRO A 76 19.29 14.56 -13.87
N PRO A 77 20.04 13.45 -14.01
CA PRO A 77 21.50 13.47 -14.06
C PRO A 77 22.03 14.43 -15.15
N THR A 78 23.30 14.85 -15.05
CA THR A 78 23.91 15.80 -16.00
C THR A 78 23.85 15.35 -17.46
N GLY A 79 23.92 14.03 -17.72
CA GLY A 79 23.77 13.46 -19.07
C GLY A 79 22.33 13.37 -19.58
N GLY A 80 21.36 13.76 -18.75
CA GLY A 80 19.93 13.62 -19.01
C GLY A 80 19.41 12.20 -18.86
N VAL A 81 18.12 12.04 -19.13
CA VAL A 81 17.44 10.74 -19.19
C VAL A 81 16.79 10.53 -20.55
N SER A 82 17.03 9.40 -21.20
CA SER A 82 16.43 9.07 -22.51
C SER A 82 15.14 8.26 -22.38
N THR A 83 14.81 7.81 -21.17
CA THR A 83 13.62 7.01 -20.89
C THR A 83 13.04 7.43 -19.55
N LEU A 84 11.72 7.54 -19.50
CA LEU A 84 10.99 7.93 -18.31
C LEU A 84 9.67 7.17 -18.22
N ILE A 85 9.14 7.09 -17.00
CA ILE A 85 7.82 6.53 -16.73
C ILE A 85 6.83 7.68 -16.52
N VAL A 86 5.69 7.60 -17.19
CA VAL A 86 4.53 8.47 -16.94
C VAL A 86 3.42 7.62 -16.31
N ARG A 87 3.03 7.95 -15.09
CA ARG A 87 1.91 7.32 -14.37
C ARG A 87 0.74 8.29 -14.39
N LEU A 88 -0.42 7.85 -14.89
CA LEU A 88 -1.68 8.58 -14.79
C LEU A 88 -2.55 7.90 -13.73
N SER A 89 -2.98 8.66 -12.73
CA SER A 89 -3.97 8.19 -11.76
C SER A 89 -5.28 7.86 -12.46
N ASN A 90 -5.90 6.73 -12.12
CA ASN A 90 -7.22 6.37 -12.65
C ASN A 90 -8.31 6.70 -11.61
N PRO A 91 -9.12 7.73 -11.84
CA PRO A 91 -10.19 8.09 -10.91
C PRO A 91 -11.34 7.08 -10.86
N LYS A 92 -11.43 6.18 -11.86
CA LYS A 92 -12.43 5.09 -11.89
C LYS A 92 -12.02 3.90 -11.02
N ALA A 93 -10.82 3.89 -10.45
CA ALA A 93 -10.37 2.83 -9.55
C ALA A 93 -11.20 2.86 -8.26
N GLY A 94 -11.80 1.71 -7.91
CA GLY A 94 -12.64 1.58 -6.73
C GLY A 94 -11.86 1.79 -5.43
N GLY A 95 -12.47 2.50 -4.49
CA GLY A 95 -11.87 2.73 -3.16
C GLY A 95 -10.70 3.72 -3.13
N MET A 96 -10.35 4.35 -4.25
CA MET A 96 -9.27 5.35 -4.29
C MET A 96 -9.80 6.75 -3.95
N ASN A 97 -9.12 7.42 -3.04
CA ASN A 97 -9.32 8.83 -2.75
C ASN A 97 -8.48 9.69 -3.68
N ASN A 98 -9.09 10.24 -4.74
CA ASN A 98 -8.37 11.04 -5.73
C ASN A 98 -8.16 12.51 -5.33
N ALA A 99 -8.48 12.91 -4.10
CA ALA A 99 -8.33 14.31 -3.66
C ALA A 99 -6.85 14.74 -3.54
N ASN A 100 -5.98 13.86 -3.04
CA ASN A 100 -4.56 14.13 -2.78
C ASN A 100 -3.64 12.94 -3.13
N ARG A 101 -4.11 12.01 -3.97
CA ARG A 101 -3.43 10.74 -4.23
C ARG A 101 -2.05 10.90 -4.86
N VAL A 102 -1.93 11.81 -5.83
CA VAL A 102 -0.65 12.05 -6.50
C VAL A 102 0.33 12.67 -5.53
N GLU A 103 -0.11 13.65 -4.75
CA GLU A 103 0.65 14.30 -3.70
C GLU A 103 1.11 13.29 -2.64
N ASN A 104 0.24 12.34 -2.27
CA ASN A 104 0.56 11.26 -1.35
C ASN A 104 1.72 10.40 -1.86
N GLU A 105 1.61 9.86 -3.08
CA GLU A 105 2.65 9.01 -3.69
C GLU A 105 3.96 9.79 -3.85
N VAL A 106 3.88 11.05 -4.32
CA VAL A 106 5.05 11.92 -4.49
C VAL A 106 5.77 12.18 -3.16
N ALA A 107 5.03 12.55 -2.11
CA ALA A 107 5.61 12.83 -0.80
C ALA A 107 6.20 11.57 -0.16
N ALA A 108 5.50 10.43 -0.25
CA ALA A 108 5.97 9.16 0.27
C ALA A 108 7.25 8.70 -0.42
N MET A 109 7.30 8.77 -1.76
CA MET A 109 8.50 8.45 -2.54
C MET A 109 9.67 9.38 -2.20
N HIS A 110 9.41 10.68 -2.01
CA HIS A 110 10.46 11.62 -1.63
C HIS A 110 11.09 11.26 -0.28
N LEU A 111 10.27 11.00 0.74
CA LEU A 111 10.72 10.60 2.07
C LEU A 111 11.45 9.24 2.05
N ALA A 112 10.85 8.24 1.40
CA ALA A 112 11.42 6.91 1.28
C ALA A 112 12.75 6.93 0.52
N ARG A 113 12.84 7.68 -0.60
CA ARG A 113 14.08 7.82 -1.37
C ARG A 113 15.20 8.42 -0.53
N GLY A 114 14.90 9.45 0.26
CA GLY A 114 15.85 10.06 1.19
C GLY A 114 16.42 9.04 2.17
N ALA A 115 15.55 8.34 2.91
CA ALA A 115 15.97 7.37 3.92
C ALA A 115 16.69 6.15 3.33
N VAL A 116 16.21 5.62 2.20
CA VAL A 116 16.83 4.45 1.55
C VAL A 116 18.21 4.81 0.98
N ALA A 117 18.41 6.02 0.46
CA ALA A 117 19.69 6.47 -0.05
C ALA A 117 20.77 6.60 1.04
N GLU A 118 20.38 6.80 2.30
CA GLU A 118 21.29 6.88 3.45
C GLU A 118 21.89 5.53 3.85
N LEU A 119 21.32 4.40 3.40
CA LEU A 119 21.80 3.06 3.77
C LEU A 119 23.21 2.77 3.23
N ALA A 120 23.41 2.97 1.94
CA ALA A 120 24.71 2.86 1.25
C ALA A 120 24.59 3.43 -0.17
N PRO A 121 25.71 3.77 -0.84
CA PRO A 121 25.69 4.24 -2.23
C PRO A 121 24.93 3.33 -3.20
N ALA A 122 24.95 2.01 -2.94
CA ALA A 122 24.20 1.03 -3.70
C ALA A 122 22.67 1.29 -3.68
N TYR A 123 22.12 1.86 -2.60
CA TYR A 123 20.68 2.08 -2.45
C TYR A 123 20.18 3.43 -2.99
N ALA A 124 21.09 4.33 -3.41
CA ALA A 124 20.74 5.71 -3.80
C ALA A 124 19.74 5.83 -4.97
N GLY A 125 19.63 4.79 -5.81
CA GLY A 125 18.72 4.73 -6.96
C GLY A 125 17.57 3.74 -6.82
N VAL A 126 17.35 3.15 -5.62
CA VAL A 126 16.36 2.07 -5.45
C VAL A 126 14.91 2.60 -5.47
N VAL A 127 14.64 3.77 -4.92
CA VAL A 127 13.32 4.44 -5.05
C VAL A 127 13.42 5.42 -6.21
N PRO A 128 12.54 5.44 -7.22
CA PRO A 128 12.72 6.25 -8.41
C PRO A 128 12.68 7.76 -8.14
N ALA A 129 13.48 8.52 -8.89
CA ALA A 129 13.43 9.98 -8.85
C ALA A 129 12.17 10.51 -9.54
N ILE A 130 11.49 11.49 -8.95
CA ILE A 130 10.34 12.16 -9.57
C ILE A 130 10.83 13.43 -10.25
N TYR A 131 10.56 13.59 -11.54
CA TYR A 131 11.01 14.76 -12.30
C TYR A 131 9.94 15.84 -12.39
N ALA A 132 8.67 15.44 -12.51
CA ALA A 132 7.53 16.35 -12.52
C ALA A 132 6.27 15.58 -12.11
N TRP A 133 5.25 16.29 -11.65
CA TRP A 133 3.95 15.67 -11.33
C TRP A 133 2.84 16.72 -11.41
N LYS A 134 1.57 16.30 -11.36
CA LYS A 134 0.43 17.23 -11.24
C LYS A 134 -0.70 16.55 -10.49
N ALA A 135 -1.31 17.28 -9.56
CA ALA A 135 -2.56 16.89 -8.93
C ALA A 135 -3.66 16.66 -9.98
N ALA A 136 -4.65 15.84 -9.65
CA ALA A 136 -5.85 15.74 -10.48
C ALA A 136 -6.61 17.08 -10.45
N ALA A 137 -7.38 17.37 -11.50
CA ALA A 137 -8.23 18.57 -11.57
C ALA A 137 -9.41 18.54 -10.57
N GLY A 138 -9.53 17.45 -9.81
CA GLY A 138 -10.51 17.21 -8.78
C GLY A 138 -10.68 15.69 -8.56
N PRO A 139 -11.50 15.26 -7.60
CA PRO A 139 -11.69 13.84 -7.31
C PRO A 139 -12.34 13.05 -8.46
N ASN A 140 -13.09 13.73 -9.33
CA ASN A 140 -13.82 13.15 -10.45
C ASN A 140 -13.62 14.01 -11.71
N PRO A 141 -12.45 13.96 -12.35
CA PRO A 141 -12.18 14.74 -13.56
C PRO A 141 -13.10 14.27 -14.71
N VAL A 142 -13.45 15.21 -15.59
CA VAL A 142 -14.39 15.00 -16.71
C VAL A 142 -13.80 14.04 -17.76
N ASP A 143 -12.50 14.16 -18.02
CA ASP A 143 -11.77 13.34 -18.97
C ASP A 143 -10.30 13.13 -18.55
N GLU A 144 -9.55 12.41 -19.37
CA GLU A 144 -8.16 12.04 -19.12
C GLU A 144 -7.20 13.23 -19.00
N THR A 145 -7.54 14.43 -19.51
CA THR A 145 -6.70 15.63 -19.38
C THR A 145 -6.70 16.20 -17.96
N GLY A 146 -7.75 15.87 -17.19
CA GLY A 146 -7.87 16.22 -15.78
C GLY A 146 -7.26 15.19 -14.82
N PHE A 147 -6.70 14.08 -15.32
CA PHE A 147 -6.08 13.07 -14.47
C PHE A 147 -4.82 13.63 -13.79
N GLY A 148 -4.61 13.26 -12.54
CA GLY A 148 -3.34 13.51 -11.87
C GLY A 148 -2.26 12.58 -12.42
N TRP A 149 -1.01 13.03 -12.45
CA TRP A 149 0.08 12.28 -13.06
C TRP A 149 1.44 12.49 -12.39
N ILE A 150 2.34 11.53 -12.58
CA ILE A 150 3.73 11.55 -12.13
C ILE A 150 4.64 11.19 -13.32
N MET A 151 5.68 11.99 -13.56
CA MET A 151 6.81 11.65 -14.42
C MET A 151 8.01 11.31 -13.57
N MET A 152 8.55 10.11 -13.74
CA MET A 152 9.61 9.59 -12.88
C MET A 152 10.65 8.77 -13.65
N GLU A 153 11.75 8.53 -12.97
CA GLU A 153 12.86 7.69 -13.40
C GLU A 153 12.37 6.31 -13.84
N TYR A 154 12.90 5.85 -14.98
CA TYR A 154 12.75 4.46 -15.40
C TYR A 154 13.85 3.62 -14.73
N LEU A 155 13.45 2.80 -13.77
CA LEU A 155 14.36 1.85 -13.12
C LEU A 155 14.56 0.61 -13.99
N THR A 156 15.81 0.13 -14.00
CA THR A 156 16.22 -1.10 -14.69
C THR A 156 16.23 -2.29 -13.73
N GLY A 157 16.09 -3.49 -14.29
CA GLY A 157 16.05 -4.75 -13.55
C GLY A 157 14.89 -5.64 -14.00
N SER A 158 14.88 -6.88 -13.54
CA SER A 158 13.79 -7.82 -13.77
C SER A 158 12.80 -7.85 -12.59
N PRO A 159 11.53 -8.22 -12.81
CA PRO A 159 10.55 -8.30 -11.73
C PRO A 159 10.95 -9.32 -10.65
N LEU A 160 11.14 -8.86 -9.41
CA LEU A 160 11.66 -9.70 -8.33
C LEU A 160 10.78 -10.93 -8.08
N ALA A 161 9.45 -10.76 -8.05
CA ALA A 161 8.52 -11.87 -7.82
C ALA A 161 8.64 -13.03 -8.83
N ALA A 162 9.12 -12.75 -10.05
CA ALA A 162 9.36 -13.78 -11.06
C ALA A 162 10.71 -14.49 -10.80
N GLU A 163 11.77 -13.71 -10.58
CA GLU A 163 13.13 -14.21 -10.31
C GLU A 163 13.20 -15.04 -9.03
N PHE A 164 12.55 -14.57 -7.96
CA PHE A 164 12.62 -15.14 -6.62
C PHE A 164 12.20 -16.62 -6.57
N LYS A 165 11.27 -17.02 -7.45
CA LYS A 165 10.82 -18.42 -7.59
C LYS A 165 11.95 -19.36 -8.02
N SER A 166 12.92 -18.86 -8.78
CA SER A 166 14.05 -19.64 -9.29
C SER A 166 15.24 -19.70 -8.32
N PHE A 167 15.27 -18.84 -7.29
CA PHE A 167 16.38 -18.78 -6.35
C PHE A 167 16.41 -20.00 -5.43
N ASP A 168 17.62 -20.46 -5.14
CA ASP A 168 17.84 -21.35 -4.01
C ASP A 168 17.63 -20.59 -2.69
N MET A 169 17.60 -21.33 -1.57
CA MET A 169 17.36 -20.74 -0.26
C MET A 169 18.45 -19.73 0.13
N ALA A 170 19.69 -19.89 -0.32
CA ALA A 170 20.76 -18.93 -0.02
C ALA A 170 20.52 -17.59 -0.73
N GLY A 171 20.13 -17.62 -2.01
CA GLY A 171 19.73 -16.46 -2.79
C GLY A 171 18.52 -15.75 -2.20
N LYS A 172 17.47 -16.51 -1.86
CA LYS A 172 16.27 -15.97 -1.19
C LYS A 172 16.62 -15.22 0.10
N LYS A 173 17.45 -15.83 0.97
CA LYS A 173 17.91 -15.20 2.21
C LYS A 173 18.72 -13.92 1.95
N SER A 174 19.58 -13.92 0.94
CA SER A 174 20.36 -12.73 0.58
C SER A 174 19.45 -11.57 0.17
N VAL A 175 18.47 -11.84 -0.69
CA VAL A 175 17.51 -10.83 -1.15
C VAL A 175 16.62 -10.33 -0.02
N LEU A 176 16.12 -11.22 0.85
CA LEU A 176 15.32 -10.84 2.01
C LEU A 176 16.07 -9.86 2.94
N ARG A 177 17.39 -9.99 3.09
CA ARG A 177 18.18 -9.02 3.87
C ARG A 177 18.19 -7.63 3.23
N GLY A 178 18.32 -7.56 1.90
CA GLY A 178 18.22 -6.30 1.16
C GLY A 178 16.83 -5.66 1.28
N MET A 179 15.78 -6.47 1.17
CA MET A 179 14.40 -6.02 1.39
C MET A 179 14.19 -5.51 2.82
N ALA A 180 14.72 -6.22 3.83
CA ALA A 180 14.61 -5.82 5.23
C ALA A 180 15.34 -4.51 5.53
N ALA A 181 16.48 -4.25 4.88
CA ALA A 181 17.19 -2.98 4.98
C ALA A 181 16.35 -1.82 4.42
N ILE A 182 15.78 -1.99 3.22
CA ILE A 182 14.90 -0.99 2.59
C ILE A 182 13.67 -0.74 3.46
N PHE A 183 13.02 -1.81 3.93
CA PHE A 183 11.86 -1.75 4.80
C PHE A 183 12.14 -0.99 6.09
N SER A 184 13.24 -1.32 6.77
CA SER A 184 13.63 -0.69 8.02
C SER A 184 13.97 0.79 7.83
N ALA A 185 14.56 1.15 6.68
CA ALA A 185 14.81 2.55 6.33
C ALA A 185 13.52 3.34 6.11
N ILE A 186 12.53 2.76 5.41
CA ILE A 186 11.22 3.39 5.19
C ILE A 186 10.51 3.60 6.53
N GLN A 187 10.47 2.57 7.38
CA GLN A 187 9.85 2.67 8.70
C GLN A 187 10.58 3.67 9.62
N GLY A 188 11.90 3.81 9.44
CA GLY A 188 12.76 4.74 10.17
C GLY A 188 12.76 6.18 9.64
N VAL A 189 11.97 6.50 8.61
CA VAL A 189 11.83 7.86 8.08
C VAL A 189 11.49 8.84 9.20
N LYS A 190 12.26 9.92 9.30
CA LYS A 190 11.92 11.06 10.15
C LYS A 190 10.83 11.88 9.45
N LEU A 191 9.60 11.76 9.95
CA LEU A 191 8.47 12.49 9.40
C LEU A 191 8.66 14.01 9.59
N PRO A 192 8.36 14.83 8.57
CA PRO A 192 8.43 16.29 8.66
C PRO A 192 7.48 16.84 9.75
N PRO A 193 7.76 18.04 10.33
CA PRO A 193 6.94 18.60 11.42
C PRO A 193 5.45 18.79 11.09
N GLY A 194 5.10 18.94 9.80
CA GLY A 194 3.70 19.06 9.37
C GLY A 194 2.96 17.73 9.25
N VAL A 195 3.64 16.60 9.48
CA VAL A 195 3.06 15.26 9.46
C VAL A 195 2.88 14.81 10.90
N ASP A 196 1.77 15.23 11.51
CA ASP A 196 1.45 15.07 12.94
C ASP A 196 0.17 14.26 13.19
N ARG A 197 -0.42 13.70 12.13
CA ARG A 197 -1.70 12.98 12.15
C ARG A 197 -1.62 11.68 11.35
N PHE A 198 -2.44 10.72 11.76
CA PHE A 198 -2.62 9.44 11.09
C PHE A 198 -3.39 9.63 9.78
N GLY A 199 -2.82 9.18 8.66
CA GLY A 199 -3.45 9.24 7.36
C GLY A 199 -2.44 9.19 6.23
N GLY A 200 -2.84 9.66 5.04
CA GLY A 200 -1.90 9.87 3.95
C GLY A 200 -1.04 11.11 4.14
N LEU A 201 -0.35 11.48 3.09
CA LEU A 201 0.45 12.68 2.95
C LEU A 201 -0.20 13.60 1.91
N THR A 202 0.09 14.89 2.01
CA THR A 202 -0.17 15.85 0.95
C THR A 202 0.90 16.93 0.97
N ILE A 203 0.87 17.82 -0.02
CA ILE A 203 1.82 18.91 -0.16
C ILE A 203 1.04 20.21 -0.14
N ASN A 204 1.35 21.09 0.80
CA ASN A 204 0.64 22.36 0.96
C ASN A 204 1.08 23.39 -0.10
N GLU A 205 0.44 24.56 -0.11
CA GLU A 205 0.74 25.65 -1.05
C GLU A 205 2.18 26.19 -0.95
N LYS A 206 2.86 25.98 0.17
CA LYS A 206 4.27 26.35 0.38
C LYS A 206 5.24 25.28 -0.12
N GLY A 207 4.72 24.11 -0.50
CA GLY A 207 5.52 22.96 -0.89
C GLY A 207 5.98 22.08 0.27
N ASP A 208 5.48 22.28 1.48
CA ASP A 208 5.80 21.44 2.63
C ASP A 208 4.95 20.16 2.62
N ILE A 209 5.57 19.04 2.99
CA ILE A 209 4.86 17.77 3.24
C ILE A 209 4.11 17.87 4.57
N VAL A 210 2.80 17.64 4.53
CA VAL A 210 1.91 17.67 5.69
C VAL A 210 0.98 16.45 5.72
N SER A 211 0.34 16.16 6.84
CA SER A 211 -0.66 15.09 6.93
C SER A 211 -1.84 15.33 5.99
N GLY A 212 -2.25 14.29 5.27
CA GLY A 212 -3.34 14.29 4.30
C GLY A 212 -4.30 13.11 4.50
N GLN A 213 -5.31 13.01 3.64
CA GLN A 213 -6.21 11.86 3.64
C GLN A 213 -5.49 10.61 3.10
N GLU A 214 -5.83 9.42 3.57
CA GLU A 214 -5.26 8.19 2.99
C GLU A 214 -5.77 8.01 1.55
N ALA A 215 -4.92 7.42 0.71
CA ALA A 215 -5.21 7.21 -0.70
C ALA A 215 -6.21 6.07 -0.95
N LEU A 216 -6.30 5.08 -0.06
CA LEU A 216 -7.18 3.92 -0.19
C LEU A 216 -8.27 3.95 0.89
N GLN A 217 -9.42 4.55 0.56
CA GLN A 217 -10.59 4.57 1.43
C GLN A 217 -11.91 4.52 0.63
N PRO A 218 -12.83 3.58 0.93
CA PRO A 218 -14.18 3.57 0.36
C PRO A 218 -15.02 4.81 0.70
N VAL A 219 -14.66 5.50 1.78
CA VAL A 219 -15.30 6.73 2.26
C VAL A 219 -14.21 7.72 2.59
N PRO A 220 -14.22 8.95 2.03
CA PRO A 220 -13.22 9.95 2.41
C PRO A 220 -13.15 10.19 3.93
N GLY A 221 -11.94 10.30 4.45
CA GLY A 221 -11.67 10.50 5.87
C GLY A 221 -10.22 10.88 6.15
N GLY A 222 -9.98 11.31 7.39
CA GLY A 222 -8.67 11.72 7.86
C GLY A 222 -8.22 13.09 7.32
N PRO A 223 -6.97 13.48 7.61
CA PRO A 223 -6.08 12.83 8.57
C PRO A 223 -6.63 12.93 10.01
N TRP A 224 -6.33 11.95 10.86
CA TRP A 224 -6.85 11.85 12.24
C TRP A 224 -5.79 12.20 13.29
N PRO A 225 -6.16 12.97 14.33
CA PRO A 225 -5.25 13.24 15.44
C PRO A 225 -5.02 12.02 16.34
N GLU A 226 -6.04 11.15 16.46
CA GLU A 226 -6.01 10.00 17.36
C GLU A 226 -5.99 8.69 16.58
N TYR A 227 -5.13 7.75 16.97
CA TYR A 227 -5.04 6.47 16.30
C TYR A 227 -6.35 5.66 16.39
N ALA A 228 -7.10 5.80 17.49
CA ALA A 228 -8.40 5.16 17.63
C ALA A 228 -9.42 5.60 16.55
N ASP A 229 -9.30 6.82 16.03
CA ASP A 229 -10.22 7.31 15.00
C ASP A 229 -9.95 6.67 13.62
N VAL A 230 -8.72 6.20 13.38
CA VAL A 230 -8.39 5.35 12.22
C VAL A 230 -9.24 4.07 12.27
N TRP A 231 -9.24 3.38 13.40
CA TRP A 231 -10.00 2.15 13.60
C TRP A 231 -11.51 2.39 13.55
N LYS A 232 -12.02 3.47 14.15
CA LYS A 232 -13.44 3.85 14.02
C LYS A 232 -13.83 4.08 12.57
N HIS A 233 -12.95 4.73 11.80
CA HIS A 233 -13.20 4.95 10.39
C HIS A 233 -13.22 3.65 9.59
N GLN A 234 -12.27 2.74 9.82
CA GLN A 234 -12.26 1.42 9.17
C GLN A 234 -13.54 0.63 9.48
N LEU A 235 -13.97 0.58 10.76
CA LEU A 235 -15.25 -0.02 11.17
C LEU A 235 -16.43 0.60 10.42
N ARG A 236 -16.47 1.93 10.29
CA ARG A 236 -17.53 2.64 9.56
C ARG A 236 -17.53 2.28 8.07
N CYS A 237 -16.35 2.15 7.45
CA CYS A 237 -16.23 1.73 6.05
C CYS A 237 -16.78 0.32 5.86
N GLU A 238 -16.40 -0.64 6.70
CA GLU A 238 -16.92 -2.01 6.61
C GLU A 238 -18.41 -2.10 6.92
N LEU A 239 -18.91 -1.34 7.89
CA LEU A 239 -20.37 -1.27 8.15
C LEU A 239 -21.14 -0.72 6.96
N LYS A 240 -20.61 0.31 6.27
CA LYS A 240 -21.25 0.83 5.05
C LYS A 240 -21.27 -0.22 3.94
N GLN A 241 -20.23 -1.04 3.82
CA GLN A 241 -20.24 -2.17 2.88
C GLN A 241 -21.26 -3.24 3.29
N ALA A 242 -21.30 -3.57 4.58
CA ALA A 242 -22.26 -4.52 5.15
C ALA A 242 -23.72 -4.06 4.97
N ASP A 243 -23.99 -2.76 5.06
CA ASP A 243 -25.31 -2.16 4.81
C ASP A 243 -25.79 -2.42 3.38
N ASN A 244 -24.87 -2.44 2.40
CA ASN A 244 -25.17 -2.69 0.99
C ASN A 244 -25.30 -4.18 0.65
N SER A 245 -24.88 -5.08 1.55
CA SER A 245 -25.00 -6.53 1.32
C SER A 245 -26.43 -7.00 1.55
N THR A 246 -26.99 -7.69 0.54
CA THR A 246 -28.34 -8.29 0.63
C THR A 246 -28.42 -9.45 1.61
N VAL A 247 -27.27 -10.05 1.97
CA VAL A 247 -27.14 -11.14 2.94
C VAL A 247 -26.93 -10.58 4.34
N VAL A 248 -25.91 -9.73 4.52
CA VAL A 248 -25.52 -9.23 5.86
C VAL A 248 -26.50 -8.18 6.38
N ARG A 249 -26.95 -7.26 5.51
CA ARG A 249 -27.90 -6.17 5.81
C ARG A 249 -27.49 -5.35 7.05
N GLY A 250 -26.21 -4.97 7.09
CA GLY A 250 -25.69 -4.07 8.13
C GLY A 250 -25.75 -4.62 9.57
N TRP A 251 -25.90 -5.94 9.73
CA TRP A 251 -26.07 -6.61 11.04
C TRP A 251 -27.26 -6.11 11.87
N GLN A 252 -28.34 -5.66 11.21
CA GLN A 252 -29.52 -5.09 11.88
C GLN A 252 -30.34 -6.11 12.70
N ALA A 253 -30.11 -7.41 12.52
CA ALA A 253 -30.80 -8.43 13.30
C ALA A 253 -30.09 -8.67 14.64
N ASN A 254 -30.86 -9.14 15.63
CA ASN A 254 -30.34 -9.69 16.89
C ASN A 254 -29.49 -8.72 17.75
N GLY A 255 -29.59 -7.40 17.51
CA GLY A 255 -28.92 -6.38 18.33
C GLY A 255 -27.42 -6.20 18.04
N ILE A 256 -26.89 -6.87 17.01
CA ILE A 256 -25.45 -6.88 16.73
C ILE A 256 -24.95 -5.52 16.27
N ARG A 257 -25.70 -4.85 15.38
CA ARG A 257 -25.37 -3.49 14.93
C ARG A 257 -25.21 -2.53 16.10
N GLU A 258 -26.16 -2.52 17.04
CA GLU A 258 -26.13 -1.65 18.20
C GLU A 258 -24.92 -1.93 19.10
N ARG A 259 -24.51 -3.21 19.22
CA ARG A 259 -23.29 -3.57 19.96
C ARG A 259 -22.02 -3.10 19.25
N ILE A 260 -21.92 -3.26 17.93
CA ILE A 260 -20.78 -2.74 17.14
C ILE A 260 -20.69 -1.22 17.29
N ASP A 261 -21.82 -0.51 17.21
CA ASP A 261 -21.87 0.95 17.36
C ASP A 261 -21.47 1.40 18.78
N ARG A 262 -21.92 0.69 19.83
CA ARG A 262 -21.47 0.93 21.22
C ARG A 262 -19.97 0.66 21.40
N PHE A 263 -19.46 -0.40 20.79
CA PHE A 263 -18.04 -0.71 20.81
C PHE A 263 -17.21 0.41 20.17
N SER A 264 -17.56 0.81 18.95
CA SER A 264 -16.87 1.86 18.19
C SER A 264 -16.88 3.21 18.92
N SER A 265 -18.01 3.59 19.52
CA SER A 265 -18.17 4.88 20.20
C SER A 265 -17.62 4.92 21.63
N GLY A 266 -17.59 3.78 22.35
CA GLY A 266 -17.27 3.76 23.78
C GLY A 266 -16.04 2.92 24.16
N ALA A 267 -15.96 1.67 23.69
CA ALA A 267 -15.00 0.70 24.20
C ALA A 267 -13.70 0.61 23.39
N LEU A 268 -13.73 0.91 22.08
CA LEU A 268 -12.60 0.72 21.15
C LEU A 268 -11.31 1.41 21.62
N SER A 269 -11.37 2.69 22.00
CA SER A 269 -10.19 3.41 22.49
C SER A 269 -9.60 2.79 23.76
N ASN A 270 -10.45 2.25 24.64
CA ASN A 270 -10.00 1.55 25.84
C ASN A 270 -9.34 0.22 25.48
N VAL A 271 -9.93 -0.56 24.57
CA VAL A 271 -9.33 -1.82 24.10
C VAL A 271 -7.94 -1.61 23.51
N ILE A 272 -7.76 -0.58 22.67
CA ILE A 272 -6.46 -0.26 22.08
C ILE A 272 -5.45 0.11 23.18
N ARG A 273 -5.83 1.03 24.09
CA ARG A 273 -4.96 1.50 25.18
C ARG A 273 -4.60 0.39 26.15
N ASP A 274 -5.58 -0.35 26.64
CA ASP A 274 -5.42 -1.42 27.63
C ASP A 274 -4.67 -2.63 27.03
N GLY A 275 -4.70 -2.75 25.69
CA GLY A 275 -3.84 -3.64 24.92
C GLY A 275 -2.36 -3.25 24.89
N GLY A 276 -1.98 -2.08 25.44
CA GLY A 276 -0.61 -1.59 25.47
C GLY A 276 -0.12 -0.98 24.16
N VAL A 277 -1.03 -0.57 23.27
CA VAL A 277 -0.68 0.06 21.99
C VAL A 277 -0.18 1.49 22.23
N ASP A 278 0.97 1.83 21.64
CA ASP A 278 1.43 3.22 21.56
C ASP A 278 0.65 3.98 20.50
N MET A 279 -0.47 4.57 20.91
CA MET A 279 -1.36 5.34 20.02
C MET A 279 -0.75 6.66 19.51
N THR A 280 0.47 7.02 19.94
CA THR A 280 1.17 8.22 19.47
C THR A 280 2.21 7.92 18.38
N LYS A 281 2.51 6.63 18.17
CA LYS A 281 3.57 6.21 17.25
C LYS A 281 3.13 6.40 15.80
N LEU A 282 3.90 7.21 15.07
CA LEU A 282 3.71 7.50 13.66
C LEU A 282 4.94 7.08 12.87
N ALA A 283 4.73 6.37 11.76
CA ALA A 283 5.78 5.95 10.83
C ALA A 283 5.27 6.06 9.40
N LEU A 284 6.20 6.21 8.45
CA LEU A 284 5.87 5.98 7.04
C LEU A 284 5.72 4.48 6.83
N VAL A 285 4.56 4.06 6.34
CA VAL A 285 4.27 2.69 5.89
C VAL A 285 4.01 2.73 4.39
N HIS A 286 4.45 1.70 3.68
CA HIS A 286 4.23 1.54 2.24
C HIS A 286 2.83 0.99 1.95
N GLN A 287 2.34 0.08 2.81
CA GLN A 287 1.06 -0.64 2.67
C GLN A 287 0.90 -1.50 1.40
N ASP A 288 1.94 -1.63 0.58
CA ASP A 288 1.98 -2.62 -0.50
C ASP A 288 3.42 -3.11 -0.75
N PHE A 289 4.15 -3.32 0.34
CA PHE A 289 5.54 -3.76 0.34
C PHE A 289 5.62 -5.25 -0.03
N THR A 290 5.60 -5.51 -1.33
CA THR A 290 5.60 -6.86 -1.92
C THR A 290 6.68 -6.97 -2.99
N MET A 291 7.14 -8.18 -3.28
CA MET A 291 8.06 -8.44 -4.40
C MET A 291 7.46 -8.09 -5.75
N GLY A 292 6.12 -8.01 -5.86
CA GLY A 292 5.42 -7.51 -7.04
C GLY A 292 5.77 -6.07 -7.41
N ASN A 293 6.18 -5.28 -6.41
CA ASN A 293 6.54 -3.87 -6.54
C ASN A 293 8.05 -3.63 -6.56
N MET A 294 8.86 -4.69 -6.64
CA MET A 294 10.32 -4.63 -6.62
C MET A 294 10.96 -5.13 -7.91
N LEU A 295 12.13 -4.56 -8.21
CA LEU A 295 13.01 -4.97 -9.29
C LEU A 295 14.31 -5.57 -8.73
N TYR A 296 14.86 -6.52 -9.45
CA TYR A 296 16.11 -7.21 -9.13
C TYR A 296 17.13 -6.99 -10.25
N ASP A 297 18.37 -6.72 -9.86
CA ASP A 297 19.53 -6.70 -10.74
C ASP A 297 20.22 -8.06 -10.69
N PRO A 298 20.20 -8.85 -11.78
CA PRO A 298 20.85 -10.15 -11.81
C PRO A 298 22.38 -10.09 -11.81
N ASP A 299 22.97 -8.99 -12.29
CA ASP A 299 24.42 -8.82 -12.37
C ASP A 299 24.99 -8.50 -10.98
N ASP A 300 24.37 -7.52 -10.31
CA ASP A 300 24.75 -7.11 -8.95
C ASP A 300 24.13 -7.97 -7.83
N LYS A 301 23.20 -8.86 -8.19
CA LYS A 301 22.43 -9.75 -7.29
C LYS A 301 21.75 -9.03 -6.13
N ARG A 302 21.08 -7.91 -6.43
CA ARG A 302 20.46 -7.03 -5.41
C ARG A 302 19.15 -6.43 -5.88
N ILE A 303 18.41 -5.86 -4.94
CA ILE A 303 17.24 -5.03 -5.26
C ILE A 303 17.73 -3.77 -5.99
N SER A 304 17.19 -3.54 -7.18
CA SER A 304 17.49 -2.34 -7.99
C SER A 304 16.35 -1.34 -7.99
N GLY A 305 15.16 -1.74 -7.56
CA GLY A 305 13.99 -0.86 -7.58
C GLY A 305 12.91 -1.25 -6.59
N ILE A 306 12.24 -0.25 -6.02
CA ILE A 306 10.95 -0.35 -5.35
C ILE A 306 10.05 0.78 -5.84
N ALA A 307 8.82 0.46 -6.19
CA ALA A 307 7.85 1.41 -6.73
C ALA A 307 6.47 1.24 -6.07
N ASP A 308 5.49 2.03 -6.52
CA ASP A 308 4.08 1.90 -6.15
C ASP A 308 3.75 2.31 -4.70
N PHE A 309 4.19 3.51 -4.30
CA PHE A 309 3.89 4.13 -3.00
C PHE A 309 2.49 4.76 -2.93
N ASP A 310 1.60 4.34 -3.82
CA ASP A 310 0.27 4.92 -4.00
C ASP A 310 -0.59 4.79 -2.72
N TRP A 311 -0.40 3.70 -1.98
CA TRP A 311 -1.09 3.42 -0.72
C TRP A 311 -0.29 3.78 0.54
N ALA A 312 0.88 4.39 0.35
CA ALA A 312 1.72 4.78 1.47
C ALA A 312 0.99 5.79 2.38
N ALA A 313 1.30 5.74 3.67
CA ALA A 313 0.63 6.53 4.69
C ALA A 313 1.60 6.86 5.84
N ALA A 314 1.36 7.98 6.51
CA ALA A 314 1.90 8.23 7.84
C ALA A 314 0.89 7.68 8.86
N THR A 315 1.15 6.48 9.39
CA THR A 315 0.25 5.84 10.36
C THR A 315 1.01 4.93 11.30
N HIS A 316 0.33 4.18 12.16
CA HIS A 316 0.99 3.29 13.11
C HIS A 316 1.71 2.16 12.35
N PRO A 317 2.96 1.80 12.71
CA PRO A 317 3.76 0.80 11.97
C PRO A 317 3.13 -0.59 11.90
N ALA A 318 2.16 -0.89 12.76
CA ALA A 318 1.41 -2.14 12.72
C ALA A 318 0.62 -2.34 11.42
N ASN A 319 0.15 -1.24 10.79
CA ASN A 319 -0.70 -1.32 9.60
C ASN A 319 -0.02 -2.03 8.43
N GLU A 320 1.31 -1.97 8.35
CA GLU A 320 2.10 -2.69 7.35
C GLU A 320 1.95 -4.21 7.45
N PHE A 321 1.57 -4.77 8.60
CA PHE A 321 1.44 -6.22 8.79
C PHE A 321 0.00 -6.73 8.62
N PHE A 322 -0.98 -5.82 8.50
CA PHE A 322 -2.40 -6.14 8.41
C PHE A 322 -2.97 -6.02 7.00
N PHE A 323 -2.25 -5.39 6.08
CA PHE A 323 -2.75 -5.14 4.74
C PHE A 323 -2.09 -6.07 3.71
N THR A 324 -1.98 -5.64 2.45
CA THR A 324 -1.42 -6.44 1.36
C THR A 324 0.10 -6.59 1.41
N SER A 325 0.80 -5.90 2.30
CA SER A 325 2.25 -6.01 2.41
C SER A 325 2.73 -7.33 2.99
N LEU A 326 3.98 -7.70 2.67
CA LEU A 326 4.78 -8.76 3.29
C LEU A 326 4.24 -10.21 3.15
N HIS A 327 3.10 -10.43 2.49
CA HIS A 327 2.50 -11.76 2.37
C HIS A 327 3.38 -12.71 1.56
N ASP A 328 3.99 -12.23 0.48
CA ASP A 328 4.82 -13.02 -0.44
C ASP A 328 6.22 -13.36 0.09
N ILE A 329 6.62 -12.75 1.20
CA ILE A 329 7.83 -13.08 1.96
C ILE A 329 7.54 -13.74 3.32
N HIS A 330 6.28 -14.09 3.60
CA HIS A 330 5.84 -14.63 4.88
C HIS A 330 6.18 -13.73 6.08
N GLY A 331 6.15 -12.42 5.89
CA GLY A 331 6.38 -11.41 6.94
C GLY A 331 5.10 -10.84 7.54
N SER A 332 3.94 -11.10 6.92
CA SER A 332 2.63 -10.61 7.33
C SER A 332 1.98 -11.49 8.41
N THR A 333 1.15 -10.90 9.27
CA THR A 333 0.28 -11.66 10.18
C THR A 333 -0.98 -12.16 9.49
N ARG A 334 -1.09 -12.03 8.16
CA ARG A 334 -2.21 -12.49 7.34
C ARG A 334 -1.73 -13.44 6.23
N GLU A 335 -2.71 -14.11 5.61
CA GLU A 335 -2.52 -14.96 4.43
C GLU A 335 -1.46 -16.06 4.61
N GLN A 336 -1.28 -16.53 5.85
CA GLN A 336 -0.43 -17.68 6.15
C GLN A 336 -1.24 -18.96 6.09
N GLU A 337 -0.71 -19.96 5.40
CA GLU A 337 -1.34 -21.29 5.33
C GLU A 337 -1.29 -22.03 6.68
N SER A 338 -0.32 -21.70 7.53
CA SER A 338 -0.17 -22.23 8.88
C SER A 338 -0.52 -21.19 9.93
N LYS A 339 -1.49 -21.52 10.79
CA LYS A 339 -1.82 -20.72 11.99
C LYS A 339 -0.66 -20.65 12.98
N LYS A 340 0.18 -21.69 13.03
CA LYS A 340 1.38 -21.69 13.89
C LYS A 340 2.43 -20.72 13.35
N LEU A 341 2.61 -20.67 12.02
CA LEU A 341 3.48 -19.69 11.39
C LEU A 341 2.98 -18.26 11.63
N GLN A 342 1.68 -18.02 11.45
CA GLN A 342 1.05 -16.73 11.76
C GLN A 342 1.34 -16.31 13.21
N GLN A 343 1.15 -17.22 14.17
CA GLN A 343 1.45 -16.98 15.58
C GLN A 343 2.93 -16.69 15.81
N ALA A 344 3.83 -17.41 15.14
CA ALA A 344 5.27 -17.20 15.24
C ALA A 344 5.72 -15.84 14.71
N ILE A 345 5.12 -15.35 13.64
CA ILE A 345 5.36 -14.00 13.12
C ILE A 345 4.90 -12.95 14.15
N LEU A 346 3.71 -13.15 14.73
CA LEU A 346 3.13 -12.26 15.73
C LEU A 346 3.94 -12.19 17.03
N THR A 347 4.47 -13.32 17.52
CA THR A 347 5.22 -13.40 18.79
C THR A 347 6.73 -13.30 18.62
N GLY A 348 7.24 -13.54 17.41
CA GLY A 348 8.66 -13.72 17.15
C GLY A 348 9.21 -15.08 17.59
N ASP A 349 8.36 -16.01 18.02
CA ASP A 349 8.76 -17.36 18.45
C ASP A 349 8.55 -18.37 17.33
N PHE A 350 9.65 -18.78 16.69
CA PHE A 350 9.66 -19.74 15.60
C PHE A 350 9.88 -21.20 16.05
N GLY A 351 9.74 -21.51 17.35
CA GLY A 351 9.99 -22.85 17.89
C GLY A 351 9.04 -23.94 17.37
N ALA A 352 7.83 -23.56 16.95
CA ALA A 352 6.81 -24.50 16.46
C ALA A 352 7.07 -25.03 15.05
N SER A 353 8.16 -24.61 14.36
CA SER A 353 8.49 -25.08 13.01
C SER A 353 8.81 -26.58 12.94
N ALA A 354 9.11 -27.21 14.07
CA ALA A 354 9.39 -28.64 14.19
C ALA A 354 8.16 -29.47 14.63
N ASP A 355 7.00 -28.83 14.78
CA ASP A 355 5.78 -29.53 15.17
C ASP A 355 5.26 -30.42 14.03
N PRO A 356 4.57 -31.54 14.35
CA PRO A 356 3.99 -32.41 13.34
C PRO A 356 3.06 -31.66 12.38
N GLY A 357 3.30 -31.82 11.07
CA GLY A 357 2.50 -31.24 10.00
C GLY A 357 2.99 -29.88 9.50
N GLU A 358 4.01 -29.28 10.13
CA GLU A 358 4.62 -28.03 9.67
C GLU A 358 5.71 -28.25 8.60
N GLU A 359 6.14 -29.50 8.36
CA GLU A 359 7.19 -29.83 7.40
C GLU A 359 6.81 -29.41 5.96
N LYS A 360 5.52 -29.45 5.63
CA LYS A 360 4.99 -28.96 4.33
C LYS A 360 5.11 -27.45 4.14
N HIS A 361 5.33 -26.69 5.22
CA HIS A 361 5.49 -25.24 5.22
C HIS A 361 6.95 -24.84 5.52
N ALA A 362 7.91 -25.76 5.42
CA ALA A 362 9.31 -25.54 5.81
C ALA A 362 9.96 -24.32 5.13
N GLU A 363 9.66 -24.10 3.85
CA GLU A 363 10.14 -22.90 3.14
C GLU A 363 9.57 -21.62 3.76
N ALA A 364 8.25 -21.55 3.96
CA ALA A 364 7.58 -20.38 4.54
C ALA A 364 8.12 -20.06 5.94
N TRP A 365 8.33 -21.08 6.78
CA TRP A 365 8.96 -20.95 8.09
C TRP A 365 10.37 -20.35 8.01
N GLU A 366 11.19 -20.84 7.08
CA GLU A 366 12.56 -20.37 6.91
C GLU A 366 12.62 -18.92 6.39
N LEU A 367 11.74 -18.57 5.45
CA LEU A 367 11.63 -17.20 4.93
C LEU A 367 11.15 -16.22 6.01
N ALA A 368 10.07 -16.56 6.74
CA ALA A 368 9.53 -15.73 7.81
C ALA A 368 10.54 -15.49 8.92
N LYS A 369 11.26 -16.54 9.33
CA LYS A 369 12.33 -16.44 10.33
C LYS A 369 13.49 -15.57 9.85
N THR A 370 13.92 -15.77 8.61
CA THR A 370 14.99 -14.96 7.98
C THR A 370 14.58 -13.49 7.90
N TRP A 371 13.39 -13.21 7.42
CA TRP A 371 12.82 -11.87 7.34
C TRP A 371 12.79 -11.20 8.72
N SER A 372 12.20 -11.88 9.71
CA SER A 372 12.11 -11.39 11.08
C SER A 372 13.50 -11.05 11.64
N GLN A 373 14.47 -11.95 11.50
CA GLN A 373 15.84 -11.70 11.94
C GLN A 373 16.48 -10.50 11.22
N ALA A 374 16.34 -10.42 9.89
CA ALA A 374 16.94 -9.36 9.09
C ALA A 374 16.36 -7.98 9.43
N VAL A 375 15.04 -7.86 9.63
CA VAL A 375 14.40 -6.61 10.05
C VAL A 375 14.98 -6.14 11.39
N LYS A 376 15.13 -7.06 12.35
CA LYS A 376 15.73 -6.74 13.65
C LYS A 376 17.19 -6.28 13.52
N GLU A 377 17.99 -6.97 12.70
CA GLU A 377 19.39 -6.61 12.44
C GLU A 377 19.54 -5.23 11.79
N CYS A 378 18.59 -4.83 10.95
CA CYS A 378 18.52 -3.51 10.32
C CYS A 378 17.90 -2.43 11.22
N GLY A 379 17.49 -2.75 12.45
CA GLY A 379 16.89 -1.80 13.39
C GLY A 379 15.42 -1.48 13.13
N GLY A 380 14.76 -2.21 12.22
CA GLY A 380 13.32 -2.11 12.01
C GLY A 380 12.51 -2.82 13.09
N HIS A 381 11.23 -2.48 13.17
CA HIS A 381 10.26 -3.12 14.04
C HIS A 381 9.60 -4.30 13.32
N ARG A 382 9.77 -5.49 13.90
CA ARG A 382 8.99 -6.68 13.55
C ARG A 382 7.58 -6.54 14.14
N ALA A 383 6.62 -7.34 13.66
CA ALA A 383 5.30 -7.43 14.30
C ALA A 383 5.41 -7.68 15.81
N SER A 384 6.32 -8.56 16.23
CA SER A 384 6.58 -8.90 17.64
C SER A 384 7.24 -7.80 18.47
N ASP A 385 7.84 -6.78 17.85
CA ASP A 385 8.42 -5.63 18.57
C ASP A 385 7.39 -4.51 18.81
N ILE A 386 6.21 -4.61 18.20
CA ILE A 386 5.16 -3.59 18.29
C ILE A 386 4.31 -3.85 19.53
N ALA A 387 4.32 -2.90 20.47
CA ALA A 387 3.51 -2.98 21.68
C ALA A 387 2.01 -3.04 21.32
N GLY A 388 1.30 -3.99 21.92
CA GLY A 388 -0.13 -4.22 21.66
C GLY A 388 -0.48 -4.81 20.29
N MET A 389 0.50 -5.31 19.52
CA MET A 389 0.26 -5.91 18.20
C MET A 389 -0.81 -7.01 18.20
N ALA A 390 -0.83 -7.87 19.23
CA ALA A 390 -1.83 -8.93 19.35
C ALA A 390 -3.26 -8.40 19.56
N THR A 391 -3.42 -7.21 20.16
CA THR A 391 -4.72 -6.53 20.25
C THR A 391 -5.12 -5.96 18.90
N LEU A 392 -4.18 -5.32 18.19
CA LEU A 392 -4.41 -4.77 16.86
C LEU A 392 -4.75 -5.86 15.84
N GLU A 393 -4.10 -7.02 15.91
CA GLU A 393 -4.42 -8.20 15.08
C GLU A 393 -5.86 -8.67 15.31
N LYS A 394 -6.31 -8.74 16.57
CA LYS A 394 -7.71 -9.06 16.89
C LYS A 394 -8.68 -8.00 16.38
N LEU A 395 -8.34 -6.73 16.49
CA LEU A 395 -9.17 -5.64 15.94
C LEU A 395 -9.26 -5.74 14.42
N ASN A 396 -8.16 -6.06 13.74
CA ASN A 396 -8.15 -6.26 12.29
C ASN A 396 -9.03 -7.46 11.89
N ASN A 397 -8.90 -8.58 12.59
CA ASN A 397 -9.76 -9.74 12.38
C ASN A 397 -11.24 -9.40 12.64
N PHE A 398 -11.54 -8.55 13.62
CA PHE A 398 -12.89 -8.09 13.88
C PHE A 398 -13.46 -7.26 12.72
N ILE A 399 -12.66 -6.37 12.12
CA ILE A 399 -13.02 -5.61 10.93
C ILE A 399 -13.38 -6.56 9.77
N ASP A 400 -12.55 -7.59 9.52
CA ASP A 400 -12.82 -8.57 8.46
C ASP A 400 -14.15 -9.34 8.66
N LEU A 401 -14.57 -9.55 9.91
CA LEU A 401 -15.84 -10.22 10.23
C LEU A 401 -17.06 -9.34 9.91
N ILE A 402 -16.92 -8.01 9.89
CA ILE A 402 -18.05 -7.10 9.67
C ILE A 402 -18.54 -7.18 8.23
N CYS A 403 -17.64 -7.25 7.25
CA CYS A 403 -18.04 -7.37 5.85
C CYS A 403 -17.09 -8.30 5.06
N PRO A 404 -17.09 -9.60 5.36
CA PRO A 404 -16.18 -10.53 4.70
C PRO A 404 -16.50 -10.62 3.22
N TRP A 405 -15.46 -10.67 2.39
CA TRP A 405 -15.57 -10.67 0.93
C TRP A 405 -16.64 -11.63 0.38
N GLN A 406 -16.75 -12.82 0.97
CA GLN A 406 -17.68 -13.88 0.55
C GLN A 406 -19.16 -13.50 0.70
N LEU A 407 -19.48 -12.59 1.63
CA LEU A 407 -20.85 -12.12 1.88
C LEU A 407 -21.05 -10.64 1.52
N GLY A 408 -19.98 -9.86 1.48
CA GLY A 408 -19.97 -8.44 1.15
C GLY A 408 -19.98 -8.16 -0.35
N SER A 409 -19.34 -9.01 -1.17
CA SER A 409 -19.34 -8.86 -2.62
C SER A 409 -20.58 -9.51 -3.25
N GLY A 410 -21.34 -8.73 -4.03
CA GLY A 410 -22.57 -9.20 -4.68
C GLY A 410 -22.34 -10.36 -5.66
N GLY A 411 -21.14 -10.45 -6.26
CA GLY A 411 -20.78 -11.53 -7.20
C GLY A 411 -20.54 -12.89 -6.52
N THR A 412 -19.86 -12.91 -5.37
CA THR A 412 -19.49 -14.17 -4.69
C THR A 412 -20.63 -14.71 -3.82
N SER A 413 -21.42 -13.83 -3.20
CA SER A 413 -22.63 -14.23 -2.46
C SER A 413 -23.72 -14.81 -3.36
N ALA A 414 -23.83 -14.34 -4.61
CA ALA A 414 -24.76 -14.86 -5.61
C ALA A 414 -24.38 -16.25 -6.16
N GLN A 415 -23.12 -16.69 -5.96
CA GLN A 415 -22.65 -18.03 -6.33
C GLN A 415 -22.94 -19.08 -5.25
N ARG A 416 -23.41 -18.67 -4.07
CA ARG A 416 -23.74 -19.55 -2.94
C ARG A 416 -25.25 -19.75 -2.82
N SER A 417 -25.67 -20.88 -2.28
CA SER A 417 -27.09 -21.09 -1.96
C SER A 417 -27.54 -20.18 -0.80
N ALA A 418 -28.84 -19.89 -0.73
CA ALA A 418 -29.41 -19.13 0.38
C ALA A 418 -29.11 -19.77 1.75
N GLU A 419 -29.10 -21.11 1.82
CA GLU A 419 -28.76 -21.86 3.02
C GLU A 419 -27.28 -21.70 3.42
N GLN A 420 -26.36 -21.77 2.45
CA GLN A 420 -24.93 -21.53 2.70
C GLN A 420 -24.69 -20.11 3.20
N ASN A 421 -25.34 -19.11 2.60
CA ASN A 421 -25.26 -17.72 3.02
C ASN A 421 -25.84 -17.52 4.43
N ALA A 422 -26.98 -18.14 4.75
CA ALA A 422 -27.58 -18.06 6.08
C ALA A 422 -26.69 -18.72 7.16
N LYS A 423 -26.11 -19.88 6.87
CA LYS A 423 -25.20 -20.59 7.77
C LYS A 423 -23.92 -19.78 8.04
N GLU A 424 -23.31 -19.22 6.99
CA GLU A 424 -22.14 -18.36 7.11
C GLU A 424 -22.44 -17.11 7.93
N ARG A 425 -23.56 -16.43 7.62
CA ARG A 425 -23.99 -15.25 8.36
C ARG A 425 -24.18 -15.55 9.85
N ALA A 426 -24.84 -16.66 10.21
CA ALA A 426 -25.03 -17.04 11.61
C ALA A 426 -23.70 -17.35 12.32
N HIS A 427 -22.75 -17.99 11.63
CA HIS A 427 -21.41 -18.24 12.16
C HIS A 427 -20.65 -16.94 12.45
N LEU A 428 -20.67 -16.00 11.50
CA LEU A 428 -20.04 -14.68 11.66
C LEU A 428 -20.70 -13.83 12.74
N GLU A 429 -22.03 -13.85 12.80
CA GLU A 429 -22.80 -13.15 13.84
C GLU A 429 -22.35 -13.59 15.23
N LYS A 430 -22.23 -14.91 15.44
CA LYS A 430 -21.71 -15.49 16.68
C LYS A 430 -20.26 -15.08 16.95
N ALA A 431 -19.39 -15.08 15.93
CA ALA A 431 -18.00 -14.66 16.10
C ALA A 431 -17.86 -13.19 16.49
N ILE A 432 -18.63 -12.29 15.86
CA ILE A 432 -18.72 -10.87 16.21
C ILE A 432 -19.18 -10.71 17.66
N ASP A 433 -20.26 -11.41 18.04
CA ASP A 433 -20.83 -11.39 19.39
C ASP A 433 -19.82 -11.82 20.46
N GLU A 434 -19.10 -12.91 20.21
CA GLU A 434 -18.07 -13.44 21.12
C GLU A 434 -16.90 -12.45 21.30
N MET A 435 -16.49 -11.76 20.24
CA MET A 435 -15.42 -10.76 20.32
C MET A 435 -15.86 -9.52 21.11
N LEU A 436 -17.07 -9.03 20.85
CA LEU A 436 -17.66 -7.90 21.59
C LEU A 436 -17.80 -8.24 23.08
N CYS A 437 -18.28 -9.45 23.41
CA CYS A 437 -18.36 -9.95 24.79
C CYS A 437 -16.99 -9.91 25.49
N ARG A 438 -15.92 -10.34 24.82
CA ARG A 438 -14.54 -10.31 25.38
C ARG A 438 -14.04 -8.90 25.64
N TRP A 439 -14.58 -7.91 24.94
CA TRP A 439 -14.29 -6.49 25.15
C TRP A 439 -15.29 -5.78 26.08
N GLY A 440 -16.21 -6.52 26.70
CA GLY A 440 -17.16 -5.99 27.67
C GLY A 440 -18.30 -5.16 27.07
N VAL A 441 -18.63 -5.39 25.80
CA VAL A 441 -19.76 -4.77 25.07
C VAL A 441 -20.81 -5.81 24.78
#